data_AF-A0A4Y1X048-F1
#
_entry.id   AF-A0A4Y1X048-F1
#
_cell.length_a   1.000
_cell.length_b   1.000
_cell.length_c   1.000
_cell.angle_alpha   90.00
_cell.angle_beta   90.00
_cell.angle_gamma   90.00
#
_symmetry.space_group_name_H-M   'P 1'
#
loop_
_entity.id
_entity.type
_entity.pdbx_description
1 polymer ?
#
loop_
_entity_poly.entity_id
_entity_poly.type
_entity_poly.pdbx_seq_one_letter_code
_entity_poly.pdbx_strand_id
1 'polypeptide(L)'
;MKRPIFLLLALGLSLSGNGRVRLPSLVGSGMVLQRNSDARIWGRAEPGRKVTITPSWGAEPAAVRADGSGRWSVRIETPDAGGPHTLTIDDGDPLVLDDILIGEVWLCSGQSNMEMPLRGFDSQPVNGSLETAMLAGEHPEIRLFRVSRAVSHEPQENCTGTWQVSSMRSASGFSAVGYHFGLCLARALGIPIGLIESDWGATRIEAWMSREAARNVRHDILATDAEHDPQNRTGALYNAMIRPLTPYTLRGFVWYQGESNKGCHADYARNMAAMVAEWRDAWGGGERMPFYYVQLAPFDYDIPMHRFRGERNPVLLPLLVEAQLRALELIPNADMAVNTDLGDAREIHPPGKRIVGQRLALLALAGTYGLSGIDSRGPQFESVSFGEGRAVVTFRSESTLHPVDVPLEGFEIAGSDRVFHPAEARVLHRGYDFSRQVEVRSNAVREPVAVRYAFRNVVGDVNLTNTAGLPAFPFRTDDWDDAVPARISEKTCTPR
;
A
#
# COMPACT_ATOMS: atom_id res chain seq x y z
N MET A 1 -36.13 -69.89 -39.66
CA MET A 1 -36.82 -68.64 -39.27
C MET A 1 -35.75 -67.57 -39.05
N LYS A 2 -35.62 -66.62 -39.99
CA LYS A 2 -34.61 -65.55 -39.94
C LYS A 2 -35.22 -64.34 -39.20
N ARG A 3 -34.57 -63.86 -38.13
CA ARG A 3 -34.94 -62.62 -37.43
C ARG A 3 -34.09 -61.46 -37.98
N PRO A 4 -34.66 -60.29 -38.33
CA PRO A 4 -33.87 -59.12 -38.67
C PRO A 4 -33.49 -58.35 -37.40
N ILE A 5 -32.22 -57.95 -37.31
CA ILE A 5 -31.70 -57.03 -36.29
C ILE A 5 -31.87 -55.61 -36.85
N PHE A 6 -32.71 -54.81 -36.21
CA PHE A 6 -32.80 -53.37 -36.47
C PHE A 6 -31.70 -52.66 -35.69
N LEU A 7 -30.73 -52.06 -36.40
CA LEU A 7 -29.75 -51.15 -35.83
C LEU A 7 -30.41 -49.77 -35.72
N LEU A 8 -30.72 -49.31 -34.50
CA LEU A 8 -31.13 -47.93 -34.24
C LEU A 8 -29.88 -47.04 -34.19
N LEU A 9 -29.70 -46.20 -35.21
CA LEU A 9 -28.69 -45.16 -35.24
C LEU A 9 -29.18 -43.99 -34.36
N ALA A 10 -28.67 -43.88 -33.13
CA ALA A 10 -28.93 -42.74 -32.28
C ALA A 10 -28.15 -41.52 -32.79
N LEU A 11 -28.82 -40.65 -33.54
CA LEU A 11 -28.31 -39.35 -33.94
C LEU A 11 -28.27 -38.45 -32.70
N GLY A 12 -27.10 -38.35 -32.07
CA GLY A 12 -26.87 -37.39 -30.99
C GLY A 12 -26.89 -35.97 -31.55
N LEU A 13 -28.02 -35.28 -31.43
CA LEU A 13 -28.07 -33.83 -31.59
C LEU A 13 -27.27 -33.21 -30.43
N SER A 14 -26.03 -32.82 -30.72
CA SER A 14 -25.28 -31.89 -29.88
C SER A 14 -25.99 -30.53 -29.94
N LEU A 15 -26.85 -30.26 -28.97
CA LEU A 15 -27.30 -28.91 -28.66
C LEU A 15 -26.06 -28.10 -28.27
N SER A 16 -25.44 -27.46 -29.26
CA SER A 16 -24.43 -26.43 -29.05
C SER A 16 -25.19 -25.22 -28.53
N GLY A 17 -25.40 -25.15 -27.22
CA GLY A 17 -25.94 -23.95 -26.61
C GLY A 17 -24.90 -22.85 -26.77
N ASN A 18 -25.19 -21.83 -27.59
CA ASN A 18 -24.33 -20.67 -27.82
C ASN A 18 -23.82 -20.10 -26.47
N GLY A 19 -22.63 -20.52 -26.05
CA GLY A 19 -22.03 -20.06 -24.82
C GLY A 19 -21.48 -18.64 -25.00
N ARG A 20 -22.30 -17.64 -24.64
CA ARG A 20 -21.89 -16.22 -24.61
C ARG A 20 -20.60 -16.05 -23.81
N VAL A 21 -19.70 -15.17 -24.28
CA VAL A 21 -18.50 -14.74 -23.55
C VAL A 21 -18.82 -14.44 -22.08
N ARG A 22 -17.95 -14.93 -21.18
CA ARG A 22 -17.99 -14.64 -19.75
C ARG A 22 -16.74 -13.87 -19.36
N LEU A 23 -16.94 -12.70 -18.77
CA LEU A 23 -15.86 -11.82 -18.33
C LEU A 23 -15.62 -11.94 -16.82
N PRO A 24 -14.37 -11.74 -16.36
CA PRO A 24 -14.07 -11.56 -14.95
C PRO A 24 -14.67 -10.24 -14.44
N SER A 25 -14.82 -10.09 -13.12
CA SER A 25 -15.45 -8.92 -12.51
C SER A 25 -14.74 -7.59 -12.83
N LEU A 26 -13.41 -7.63 -13.06
CA LEU A 26 -12.62 -6.44 -13.39
C LEU A 26 -12.86 -5.91 -14.81
N VAL A 27 -13.31 -6.77 -15.74
CA VAL A 27 -13.51 -6.39 -17.14
C VAL A 27 -15.01 -6.17 -17.35
N GLY A 28 -15.41 -4.90 -17.36
CA GLY A 28 -16.82 -4.52 -17.47
C GLY A 28 -17.00 -3.03 -17.74
N SER A 29 -18.24 -2.61 -17.94
CA SER A 29 -18.59 -1.20 -18.10
C SER A 29 -18.19 -0.36 -16.87
N GLY A 30 -17.84 0.91 -17.09
CA GLY A 30 -17.42 1.83 -16.02
C GLY A 30 -15.97 1.66 -15.56
N MET A 31 -15.19 0.76 -16.17
CA MET A 31 -13.79 0.52 -15.81
C MET A 31 -12.84 1.61 -16.31
N VAL A 32 -11.61 1.61 -15.79
CA VAL A 32 -10.51 2.46 -16.28
C VAL A 32 -9.40 1.56 -16.82
N LEU A 33 -9.08 1.69 -18.11
CA LEU A 33 -7.92 1.04 -18.69
C LEU A 33 -6.69 1.91 -18.53
N GLN A 34 -5.54 1.28 -18.25
CA GLN A 34 -4.26 1.97 -18.18
C GLN A 34 -3.93 2.61 -19.53
N ARG A 35 -3.68 3.92 -19.56
CA ARG A 35 -3.32 4.69 -20.76
C ARG A 35 -1.90 4.38 -21.24
N ASN A 36 -1.64 4.66 -22.51
CA ASN A 36 -0.32 4.53 -23.14
C ASN A 36 0.32 3.16 -22.87
N SER A 37 -0.47 2.10 -23.03
CA SER A 37 -0.07 0.74 -22.72
C SER A 37 -0.77 -0.30 -23.59
N ASP A 38 -0.32 -1.55 -23.48
CA ASP A 38 -0.97 -2.71 -24.07
C ASP A 38 -1.92 -3.36 -23.05
N ALA A 39 -3.09 -2.75 -22.86
CA ALA A 39 -4.08 -3.17 -21.88
C ALA A 39 -4.61 -4.57 -22.20
N ARG A 40 -4.58 -5.45 -21.21
CA ARG A 40 -5.07 -6.82 -21.37
C ARG A 40 -6.59 -6.90 -21.14
N ILE A 41 -7.28 -7.53 -22.08
CA ILE A 41 -8.69 -7.95 -21.97
C ILE A 41 -8.74 -9.47 -22.03
N TRP A 42 -9.49 -10.10 -21.13
CA TRP A 42 -9.53 -11.56 -21.02
C TRP A 42 -10.88 -12.06 -20.53
N GLY A 43 -11.12 -13.35 -20.71
CA GLY A 43 -12.35 -14.00 -20.27
C GLY A 43 -12.40 -15.47 -20.65
N ARG A 44 -13.63 -15.99 -20.69
CA ARG A 44 -13.95 -17.35 -21.10
C ARG A 44 -14.94 -17.36 -22.26
N ALA A 45 -14.81 -18.34 -23.15
CA ALA A 45 -15.72 -18.65 -24.25
C ALA A 45 -15.69 -20.17 -24.51
N GLU A 46 -16.51 -20.67 -25.42
CA GLU A 46 -16.41 -22.07 -25.86
C GLU A 46 -14.99 -22.39 -26.40
N PRO A 47 -14.42 -23.58 -26.10
CA PRO A 47 -13.10 -23.96 -26.61
C PRO A 47 -12.99 -23.84 -28.14
N GLY A 48 -11.91 -23.20 -28.62
CA GLY A 48 -11.67 -22.96 -30.05
C GLY A 48 -12.49 -21.83 -30.68
N ARG A 49 -13.46 -21.25 -29.94
CA ARG A 49 -14.29 -20.14 -30.41
C ARG A 49 -13.42 -18.92 -30.69
N LYS A 50 -13.66 -18.25 -31.82
CA LYS A 50 -13.01 -16.98 -32.15
C LYS A 50 -13.72 -15.87 -31.38
N VAL A 51 -12.96 -15.07 -30.63
CA VAL A 51 -13.40 -13.87 -29.93
C VAL A 51 -12.71 -12.67 -30.60
N THR A 52 -13.48 -11.66 -30.98
CA THR A 52 -13.00 -10.42 -31.59
C THR A 52 -13.30 -9.27 -30.63
N ILE A 53 -12.31 -8.40 -30.40
CA ILE A 53 -12.43 -7.27 -29.50
C ILE A 53 -12.19 -6.00 -30.31
N THR A 54 -13.18 -5.10 -30.31
CA THR A 54 -13.20 -3.89 -31.11
C THR A 54 -13.35 -2.66 -30.20
N PRO A 55 -12.27 -1.90 -29.98
CA PRO A 55 -12.33 -0.65 -29.21
C PRO A 55 -12.87 0.52 -30.04
N SER A 56 -13.55 1.48 -29.40
CA SER A 56 -14.06 2.68 -30.09
C SER A 56 -13.05 3.80 -30.29
N TRP A 57 -11.84 3.70 -29.70
CA TRP A 57 -10.79 4.72 -29.76
C TRP A 57 -9.83 4.56 -30.95
N GLY A 58 -10.24 3.83 -31.99
CA GLY A 58 -9.50 3.74 -33.25
C GLY A 58 -8.32 2.78 -33.26
N ALA A 59 -8.10 1.99 -32.21
CA ALA A 59 -7.17 0.87 -32.26
C ALA A 59 -7.73 -0.28 -33.11
N GLU A 60 -6.84 -1.01 -33.78
CA GLU A 60 -7.23 -2.12 -34.65
C GLU A 60 -7.93 -3.25 -33.86
N PRO A 61 -8.99 -3.86 -34.40
CA PRO A 61 -9.65 -4.99 -33.75
C PRO A 61 -8.69 -6.15 -33.50
N ALA A 62 -8.66 -6.66 -32.28
CA ALA A 62 -7.88 -7.83 -31.90
C ALA A 62 -8.74 -9.09 -31.98
N ALA A 63 -8.21 -10.20 -32.51
CA ALA A 63 -8.91 -11.48 -32.55
C ALA A 63 -8.07 -12.62 -31.98
N VAL A 64 -8.71 -13.50 -31.22
CA VAL A 64 -8.06 -14.66 -30.59
C VAL A 64 -9.01 -15.86 -30.60
N ARG A 65 -8.48 -17.08 -30.48
CA ARG A 65 -9.30 -18.26 -30.22
C ARG A 65 -9.15 -18.68 -28.76
N ALA A 66 -10.26 -19.02 -28.12
CA ALA A 66 -10.24 -19.60 -26.79
C ALA A 66 -9.46 -20.94 -26.79
N ASP A 67 -8.67 -21.16 -25.76
CA ASP A 67 -7.87 -22.37 -25.58
C ASP A 67 -8.77 -23.59 -25.30
N GLY A 68 -8.17 -24.78 -25.16
CA GLY A 68 -8.90 -26.02 -24.87
C GLY A 68 -9.69 -26.01 -23.55
N SER A 69 -9.36 -25.07 -22.64
CA SER A 69 -10.08 -24.85 -21.37
C SER A 69 -11.10 -23.70 -21.44
N GLY A 70 -11.26 -23.10 -22.62
CA GLY A 70 -12.15 -21.98 -22.89
C GLY A 70 -11.59 -20.61 -22.50
N ARG A 71 -10.33 -20.48 -22.08
CA ARG A 71 -9.74 -19.17 -21.74
C ARG A 71 -9.25 -18.44 -22.98
N TRP A 72 -9.36 -17.12 -22.96
CA TRP A 72 -8.79 -16.26 -23.99
C TRP A 72 -8.26 -14.96 -23.35
N SER A 73 -7.26 -14.35 -23.98
CA SER A 73 -6.82 -13.00 -23.67
C SER A 73 -6.26 -12.32 -24.90
N VAL A 74 -6.45 -11.02 -25.01
CA VAL A 74 -5.82 -10.14 -26.00
C VAL A 74 -5.19 -8.94 -25.31
N ARG A 75 -4.24 -8.33 -25.98
CA ARG A 75 -3.72 -7.00 -25.64
C ARG A 75 -4.27 -6.00 -26.65
N ILE A 76 -4.66 -4.84 -26.15
CA ILE A 76 -5.22 -3.75 -26.95
C ILE A 76 -4.43 -2.50 -26.58
N GLU A 77 -3.89 -1.83 -27.60
CA GLU A 77 -3.21 -0.57 -27.43
C GLU A 77 -4.21 0.49 -26.94
N THR A 78 -3.86 1.18 -25.85
CA THR A 78 -4.65 2.28 -25.29
C THR A 78 -3.98 3.62 -25.60
N PRO A 79 -4.75 4.62 -26.08
CA PRO A 79 -4.24 5.96 -26.33
C PRO A 79 -3.93 6.72 -25.02
N ASP A 80 -3.65 8.00 -25.19
CA ASP A 80 -3.66 8.97 -24.11
C ASP A 80 -5.00 9.01 -23.35
N ALA A 81 -4.98 9.67 -22.20
CA ALA A 81 -6.12 9.73 -21.29
C ALA A 81 -7.38 10.34 -21.92
N GLY A 82 -8.55 9.77 -21.63
CA GLY A 82 -9.82 10.24 -22.17
C GLY A 82 -10.98 9.28 -21.96
N GLY A 83 -12.03 9.47 -22.77
CA GLY A 83 -13.29 8.74 -22.70
C GLY A 83 -14.49 9.66 -22.44
N PRO A 84 -15.69 9.09 -22.27
CA PRO A 84 -15.97 7.66 -22.24
C PRO A 84 -15.86 7.00 -23.62
N HIS A 85 -15.34 5.78 -23.63
CA HIS A 85 -15.24 4.90 -24.79
C HIS A 85 -16.13 3.66 -24.61
N THR A 86 -16.23 2.88 -25.69
CA THR A 86 -16.89 1.56 -25.69
C THR A 86 -15.92 0.48 -26.18
N LEU A 87 -16.16 -0.75 -25.77
CA LEU A 87 -15.40 -1.94 -26.18
C LEU A 87 -16.38 -3.06 -26.52
N THR A 88 -16.43 -3.46 -27.78
CA THR A 88 -17.27 -4.58 -28.22
C THR A 88 -16.47 -5.88 -28.20
N ILE A 89 -17.02 -6.90 -27.55
CA ILE A 89 -16.45 -8.25 -27.48
C ILE A 89 -17.43 -9.20 -28.16
N ASP A 90 -17.01 -9.81 -29.26
CA ASP A 90 -17.86 -10.59 -30.15
C ASP A 90 -17.29 -11.98 -30.39
N ASP A 91 -18.00 -13.00 -29.93
CA ASP A 91 -17.75 -14.40 -30.25
C ASP A 91 -18.83 -14.98 -31.19
N GLY A 92 -19.65 -14.15 -31.81
CA GLY A 92 -20.88 -14.50 -32.54
C GLY A 92 -22.15 -13.96 -31.86
N ASP A 93 -22.06 -13.51 -30.61
CA ASP A 93 -23.09 -12.74 -29.90
C ASP A 93 -22.44 -11.49 -29.26
N PRO A 94 -22.52 -10.31 -29.90
CA PRO A 94 -21.82 -9.11 -29.45
C PRO A 94 -22.21 -8.67 -28.02
N LEU A 95 -21.20 -8.47 -27.18
CA LEU A 95 -21.29 -7.82 -25.88
C LEU A 95 -20.59 -6.46 -25.95
N VAL A 96 -21.33 -5.37 -25.70
CA VAL A 96 -20.76 -4.03 -25.62
C VAL A 96 -20.53 -3.66 -24.16
N LEU A 97 -19.30 -3.25 -23.85
CA LEU A 97 -18.95 -2.58 -22.60
C LEU A 97 -18.91 -1.07 -22.85
N ASP A 98 -19.57 -0.32 -21.98
CA ASP A 98 -19.77 1.13 -22.11
C ASP A 98 -19.08 1.89 -20.96
N ASP A 99 -18.95 3.22 -21.11
CA ASP A 99 -18.39 4.10 -20.09
C ASP A 99 -16.97 3.70 -19.63
N ILE A 100 -16.13 3.33 -20.59
CA ILE A 100 -14.73 2.99 -20.33
C ILE A 100 -13.89 4.26 -20.36
N LEU A 101 -13.16 4.54 -19.28
CA LEU A 101 -12.17 5.61 -19.27
C LEU A 101 -10.78 5.05 -19.55
N ILE A 102 -9.91 5.90 -20.08
CA ILE A 102 -8.49 5.61 -20.29
C ILE A 102 -7.72 6.58 -19.40
N GLY A 103 -6.87 6.05 -18.50
CA GLY A 103 -6.28 6.82 -17.41
C GLY A 103 -5.19 6.07 -16.68
N GLU A 104 -4.96 6.40 -15.41
CA GLU A 104 -4.00 5.70 -14.55
C GLU A 104 -4.73 4.74 -13.63
N VAL A 105 -4.24 3.50 -13.49
CA VAL A 105 -4.86 2.49 -12.63
C VAL A 105 -3.91 2.07 -11.52
N TRP A 106 -4.37 2.13 -10.27
CA TRP A 106 -3.56 1.80 -9.09
C TRP A 106 -4.25 0.75 -8.21
N LEU A 107 -3.45 -0.16 -7.66
CA LEU A 107 -3.89 -1.12 -6.65
C LEU A 107 -3.55 -0.60 -5.24
N CYS A 108 -4.58 -0.38 -4.43
CA CYS A 108 -4.51 -0.03 -3.02
C CYS A 108 -4.71 -1.29 -2.18
N SER A 109 -3.70 -1.70 -1.41
CA SER A 109 -3.72 -2.95 -0.65
C SER A 109 -3.07 -2.82 0.72
N GLY A 110 -3.32 -3.81 1.58
CA GLY A 110 -2.79 -3.86 2.93
C GLY A 110 -3.82 -4.36 3.94
N GLN A 111 -3.77 -3.81 5.15
CA GLN A 111 -4.68 -4.18 6.23
C GLN A 111 -5.61 -3.02 6.63
N SER A 112 -6.05 -2.98 7.89
CA SER A 112 -7.14 -2.14 8.38
C SER A 112 -6.91 -0.65 8.15
N ASN A 113 -5.66 -0.17 8.19
CA ASN A 113 -5.33 1.22 7.91
C ASN A 113 -5.43 1.59 6.42
N MET A 114 -5.25 0.63 5.49
CA MET A 114 -5.67 0.78 4.09
C MET A 114 -7.18 0.68 3.96
N GLU A 115 -7.78 -0.33 4.60
CA GLU A 115 -9.21 -0.65 4.50
C GLU A 115 -10.13 0.47 5.04
N MET A 116 -9.66 1.25 6.03
CA MET A 116 -10.48 2.23 6.72
C MET A 116 -11.22 3.13 5.72
N PRO A 117 -12.56 3.04 5.65
CA PRO A 117 -13.30 3.72 4.61
C PRO A 117 -13.41 5.21 4.93
N LEU A 118 -13.74 6.05 3.94
CA LEU A 118 -13.94 7.49 4.17
C LEU A 118 -14.95 7.78 5.31
N ARG A 119 -16.00 6.96 5.45
CA ARG A 119 -16.96 7.09 6.55
C ARG A 119 -16.40 6.74 7.94
N GLY A 120 -15.18 6.20 8.02
CA GLY A 120 -14.57 5.68 9.24
C GLY A 120 -15.04 4.27 9.62
N PHE A 121 -14.42 3.73 10.65
CA PHE A 121 -14.94 2.55 11.37
C PHE A 121 -15.83 2.99 12.52
N ASP A 122 -16.50 2.03 13.16
CA ASP A 122 -17.32 2.32 14.34
C ASP A 122 -16.47 2.97 15.44
N SER A 123 -16.89 4.15 15.90
CA SER A 123 -16.18 4.98 16.89
C SER A 123 -14.79 5.49 16.47
N GLN A 124 -14.43 5.39 15.19
CA GLN A 124 -13.11 5.80 14.68
C GLN A 124 -13.30 6.67 13.43
N PRO A 125 -13.38 8.01 13.59
CA PRO A 125 -13.65 8.91 12.49
C PRO A 125 -12.44 9.05 11.55
N VAL A 126 -12.68 9.60 10.36
CA VAL A 126 -11.63 10.10 9.47
C VAL A 126 -11.73 11.62 9.39
N ASN A 127 -10.61 12.31 9.66
CA ASN A 127 -10.58 13.77 9.68
C ASN A 127 -10.88 14.36 8.30
N GLY A 128 -11.88 15.25 8.22
CA GLY A 128 -12.26 15.93 6.98
C GLY A 128 -13.00 15.05 5.96
N SER A 129 -13.47 13.86 6.33
CA SER A 129 -14.12 12.96 5.38
C SER A 129 -15.53 13.38 4.98
N LEU A 130 -16.22 14.18 5.80
CA LEU A 130 -17.58 14.66 5.49
C LEU A 130 -17.61 15.47 4.19
N GLU A 131 -16.77 16.49 4.09
CA GLU A 131 -16.66 17.32 2.87
C GLU A 131 -16.22 16.46 1.67
N THR A 132 -15.21 15.61 1.88
CA THR A 132 -14.72 14.71 0.82
C THR A 132 -15.82 13.82 0.27
N ALA A 133 -16.63 13.21 1.14
CA ALA A 133 -17.73 12.35 0.74
C ALA A 133 -18.86 13.16 0.06
N MET A 134 -19.19 14.35 0.55
CA MET A 134 -20.20 15.22 -0.05
C MET A 134 -19.84 15.64 -1.47
N LEU A 135 -18.56 15.96 -1.71
CA LEU A 135 -18.06 16.43 -3.00
C LEU A 135 -17.54 15.31 -3.92
N ALA A 136 -17.55 14.05 -3.47
CA ALA A 136 -17.02 12.93 -4.24
C ALA A 136 -17.70 12.77 -5.63
N GLY A 137 -18.97 13.17 -5.75
CA GLY A 137 -19.71 13.15 -7.02
C GLY A 137 -19.23 14.18 -8.06
N GLU A 138 -18.43 15.16 -7.65
CA GLU A 138 -17.80 16.14 -8.56
C GLU A 138 -16.59 15.55 -9.31
N HIS A 139 -16.20 14.32 -8.98
CA HIS A 139 -15.06 13.62 -9.54
C HIS A 139 -15.46 12.34 -10.32
N PRO A 140 -16.34 12.43 -11.35
CA PRO A 140 -16.74 11.26 -12.11
C PRO A 140 -15.55 10.58 -12.82
N GLU A 141 -14.45 11.29 -13.08
CA GLU A 141 -13.22 10.74 -13.64
C GLU A 141 -12.52 9.71 -12.73
N ILE A 142 -12.91 9.62 -11.45
CA ILE A 142 -12.44 8.60 -10.51
C ILE A 142 -13.39 7.39 -10.52
N ARG A 143 -12.85 6.21 -10.78
CA ARG A 143 -13.57 4.93 -10.71
C ARG A 143 -13.00 4.04 -9.62
N LEU A 144 -13.89 3.41 -8.87
CA LEU A 144 -13.59 2.64 -7.67
C LEU A 144 -13.98 1.18 -7.88
N PHE A 145 -13.06 0.26 -7.68
CA PHE A 145 -13.32 -1.18 -7.66
C PHE A 145 -12.94 -1.75 -6.30
N ARG A 146 -13.87 -2.41 -5.63
CA ARG A 146 -13.62 -3.03 -4.32
C ARG A 146 -13.66 -4.54 -4.44
N VAL A 147 -12.56 -5.18 -4.09
CA VAL A 147 -12.46 -6.64 -4.05
C VAL A 147 -13.14 -7.14 -2.77
N SER A 148 -14.17 -7.97 -2.92
CA SER A 148 -14.77 -8.64 -1.77
C SER A 148 -13.74 -9.55 -1.10
N ARG A 149 -13.69 -9.47 0.22
CA ARG A 149 -12.90 -10.35 1.09
C ARG A 149 -13.14 -11.82 0.76
N ALA A 150 -12.06 -12.54 0.48
CA ALA A 150 -12.09 -13.98 0.19
C ALA A 150 -10.77 -14.63 0.63
N VAL A 151 -10.81 -15.93 0.93
CA VAL A 151 -9.63 -16.74 1.24
C VAL A 151 -9.62 -17.96 0.33
N SER A 152 -8.46 -18.38 -0.14
CA SER A 152 -8.33 -19.64 -0.89
C SER A 152 -6.95 -20.27 -0.74
N HIS A 153 -6.93 -21.59 -0.63
CA HIS A 153 -5.70 -22.36 -0.67
C HIS A 153 -5.11 -22.46 -2.09
N GLU A 154 -5.95 -22.27 -3.12
CA GLU A 154 -5.58 -22.38 -4.52
C GLU A 154 -5.75 -21.04 -5.26
N PRO A 155 -4.87 -20.70 -6.21
CA PRO A 155 -5.04 -19.54 -7.09
C PRO A 155 -6.43 -19.43 -7.71
N GLN A 156 -7.08 -18.27 -7.55
CA GLN A 156 -8.36 -17.98 -8.19
C GLN A 156 -8.15 -17.21 -9.50
N GLU A 157 -9.02 -17.46 -10.49
CA GLU A 157 -9.01 -16.75 -11.78
C GLU A 157 -9.91 -15.50 -11.80
N ASN A 158 -10.81 -15.37 -10.81
CA ASN A 158 -11.73 -14.24 -10.69
C ASN A 158 -11.91 -13.86 -9.22
N CYS A 159 -12.27 -12.60 -8.98
CA CYS A 159 -12.70 -12.10 -7.68
C CYS A 159 -14.13 -11.56 -7.77
N THR A 160 -14.70 -11.14 -6.66
CA THR A 160 -16.00 -10.45 -6.63
C THR A 160 -15.77 -8.96 -6.43
N GLY A 161 -16.44 -8.13 -7.22
CA GLY A 161 -16.36 -6.68 -7.16
C GLY A 161 -17.08 -6.05 -8.35
N THR A 162 -17.24 -4.74 -8.36
CA THR A 162 -17.83 -4.00 -9.49
C THR A 162 -17.26 -2.59 -9.51
N TRP A 163 -16.99 -2.08 -10.71
CA TRP A 163 -16.59 -0.69 -10.90
C TRP A 163 -17.73 0.26 -10.54
N GLN A 164 -17.41 1.32 -9.81
CA GLN A 164 -18.34 2.35 -9.40
C GLN A 164 -17.76 3.73 -9.72
N VAL A 165 -18.59 4.59 -10.30
CA VAL A 165 -18.31 6.03 -10.42
C VAL A 165 -18.15 6.63 -9.03
N SER A 166 -17.21 7.56 -8.85
CA SER A 166 -17.12 8.32 -7.60
C SER A 166 -18.42 9.05 -7.30
N SER A 167 -18.90 8.88 -6.07
CA SER A 167 -20.12 9.47 -5.56
C SER A 167 -20.06 9.45 -4.05
N MET A 168 -20.94 10.19 -3.38
CA MET A 168 -21.05 10.12 -1.92
C MET A 168 -21.20 8.68 -1.43
N ARG A 169 -21.96 7.83 -2.12
CA ARG A 169 -22.18 6.43 -1.71
C ARG A 169 -20.95 5.55 -1.91
N SER A 170 -20.38 5.56 -3.12
CA SER A 170 -19.26 4.68 -3.47
C SER A 170 -17.97 5.10 -2.75
N ALA A 171 -17.66 6.40 -2.70
CA ALA A 171 -16.48 6.92 -2.01
C ALA A 171 -16.57 6.72 -0.49
N SER A 172 -17.73 6.95 0.13
CA SER A 172 -17.89 6.74 1.60
C SER A 172 -17.54 5.33 2.06
N GLY A 173 -17.73 4.34 1.20
CA GLY A 173 -17.41 2.94 1.50
C GLY A 173 -15.99 2.52 1.10
N PHE A 174 -15.26 3.34 0.35
CA PHE A 174 -13.93 3.02 -0.19
C PHE A 174 -12.83 3.47 0.76
N SER A 175 -11.66 2.82 0.67
CA SER A 175 -10.42 3.19 1.38
C SER A 175 -10.20 4.70 1.41
N ALA A 176 -10.13 5.30 2.60
CA ALA A 176 -9.88 6.72 2.77
C ALA A 176 -8.50 7.11 2.24
N VAL A 177 -7.48 6.29 2.51
CA VAL A 177 -6.11 6.50 2.02
C VAL A 177 -6.09 6.40 0.50
N GLY A 178 -6.64 5.32 -0.07
CA GLY A 178 -6.69 5.09 -1.51
C GLY A 178 -7.48 6.17 -2.26
N TYR A 179 -8.61 6.62 -1.71
CA TYR A 179 -9.42 7.67 -2.31
C TYR A 179 -8.68 9.01 -2.34
N HIS A 180 -8.08 9.43 -1.21
CA HIS A 180 -7.33 10.68 -1.17
C HIS A 180 -6.08 10.64 -2.04
N PHE A 181 -5.41 9.49 -2.15
CA PHE A 181 -4.33 9.26 -3.10
C PHE A 181 -4.79 9.52 -4.55
N GLY A 182 -5.84 8.82 -5.00
CA GLY A 182 -6.34 8.99 -6.37
C GLY A 182 -6.94 10.36 -6.64
N LEU A 183 -7.60 10.98 -5.66
CA LEU A 183 -8.12 12.35 -5.77
C LEU A 183 -7.00 13.38 -6.01
N CYS A 184 -5.87 13.24 -5.31
CA CYS A 184 -4.72 14.11 -5.53
C CYS A 184 -4.12 13.89 -6.92
N LEU A 185 -4.01 12.64 -7.38
CA LEU A 185 -3.54 12.34 -8.74
C LEU A 185 -4.47 12.90 -9.81
N ALA A 186 -5.79 12.69 -9.68
CA ALA A 186 -6.78 13.19 -10.63
C ALA A 186 -6.68 14.72 -10.77
N ARG A 187 -6.58 15.45 -9.65
CA ARG A 187 -6.45 16.91 -9.64
C ARG A 187 -5.11 17.41 -10.19
N ALA A 188 -4.01 16.75 -9.87
CA ALA A 188 -2.68 17.17 -10.30
C ALA A 188 -2.41 16.85 -11.77
N LEU A 189 -2.92 15.72 -12.27
CA LEU A 189 -2.67 15.25 -13.63
C LEU A 189 -3.77 15.64 -14.63
N GLY A 190 -4.99 15.92 -14.15
CA GLY A 190 -6.13 16.26 -15.00
C GLY A 190 -6.63 15.10 -15.86
N ILE A 191 -6.49 13.85 -15.38
CA ILE A 191 -6.83 12.63 -16.13
C ILE A 191 -7.66 11.65 -15.28
N PRO A 192 -8.36 10.69 -15.91
CA PRO A 192 -9.09 9.63 -15.20
C PRO A 192 -8.19 8.76 -14.32
N ILE A 193 -8.71 8.36 -13.16
CA ILE A 193 -8.01 7.50 -12.19
C ILE A 193 -8.89 6.30 -11.83
N GLY A 194 -8.37 5.09 -12.04
CA GLY A 194 -8.95 3.85 -11.54
C GLY A 194 -8.26 3.41 -10.25
N LEU A 195 -9.02 3.15 -9.20
CA LEU A 195 -8.52 2.63 -7.93
C LEU A 195 -9.13 1.26 -7.65
N ILE A 196 -8.28 0.27 -7.44
CA ILE A 196 -8.66 -1.08 -7.03
C ILE A 196 -8.28 -1.25 -5.56
N GLU A 197 -9.27 -1.49 -4.70
CA GLU A 197 -9.11 -1.75 -3.26
C GLU A 197 -9.10 -3.27 -3.03
N SER A 198 -8.00 -3.77 -2.46
CA SER A 198 -7.83 -5.16 -2.04
C SER A 198 -7.10 -5.22 -0.71
N ASP A 199 -7.84 -5.08 0.38
CA ASP A 199 -7.31 -5.02 1.74
C ASP A 199 -8.16 -5.84 2.72
N TRP A 200 -7.57 -6.17 3.86
CA TRP A 200 -8.30 -6.83 4.95
C TRP A 200 -7.60 -6.61 6.29
N GLY A 201 -8.32 -6.00 7.24
CA GLY A 201 -7.89 -5.80 8.62
C GLY A 201 -7.26 -6.99 9.33
N ALA A 202 -6.25 -6.69 10.16
CA ALA A 202 -5.52 -7.64 10.99
C ALA A 202 -4.83 -8.78 10.22
N THR A 203 -4.43 -8.55 8.97
CA THR A 203 -3.72 -9.54 8.15
C THR A 203 -2.21 -9.34 8.15
N ARG A 204 -1.48 -10.45 8.10
CA ARG A 204 -0.03 -10.50 8.01
C ARG A 204 0.45 -10.55 6.56
N ILE A 205 1.64 -10.05 6.28
CA ILE A 205 2.22 -9.99 4.93
C ILE A 205 2.33 -11.36 4.24
N GLU A 206 2.54 -12.44 4.99
CA GLU A 206 2.66 -13.80 4.46
C GLU A 206 1.36 -14.30 3.79
N ALA A 207 0.21 -13.74 4.17
CA ALA A 207 -1.05 -14.05 3.50
C ALA A 207 -1.17 -13.41 2.11
N TRP A 208 -0.40 -12.35 1.84
CA TRP A 208 -0.46 -11.50 0.64
C TRP A 208 0.57 -11.84 -0.44
N MET A 209 1.40 -12.86 -0.20
CA MET A 209 2.34 -13.44 -1.17
C MET A 209 2.11 -14.94 -1.33
N SER A 210 2.61 -15.56 -2.38
CA SER A 210 2.50 -17.02 -2.52
C SER A 210 3.28 -17.76 -1.44
N ARG A 211 2.93 -19.04 -1.25
CA ARG A 211 3.68 -19.96 -0.39
C ARG A 211 5.12 -20.16 -0.84
N GLU A 212 5.41 -19.98 -2.13
CA GLU A 212 6.76 -20.09 -2.66
C GLU A 212 7.60 -18.88 -2.25
N ALA A 213 7.08 -17.67 -2.50
CA ALA A 213 7.73 -16.43 -2.07
C ALA A 213 7.98 -16.39 -0.55
N ALA A 214 7.00 -16.81 0.25
CA ALA A 214 7.14 -16.87 1.71
C ALA A 214 8.24 -17.85 2.16
N ARG A 215 8.31 -19.04 1.55
CA ARG A 215 9.34 -20.05 1.88
C ARG A 215 10.76 -19.59 1.52
N ASN A 216 10.90 -18.75 0.49
CA ASN A 216 12.19 -18.17 0.13
C ASN A 216 12.72 -17.20 1.19
N VAL A 217 11.84 -16.61 2.01
CA VAL A 217 12.23 -15.77 3.15
C VAL A 217 12.43 -16.61 4.41
N ARG A 218 11.49 -17.52 4.68
CA ARG A 218 11.49 -18.41 5.85
C ARG A 218 10.98 -19.81 5.48
N HIS A 219 11.88 -20.79 5.40
CA HIS A 219 11.59 -22.12 4.87
C HIS A 219 10.51 -22.90 5.66
N ASP A 220 10.46 -22.72 6.99
CA ASP A 220 9.50 -23.38 7.89
C ASP A 220 8.16 -22.63 8.04
N ILE A 221 7.91 -21.55 7.29
CA ILE A 221 6.77 -20.65 7.51
C ILE A 221 5.40 -21.35 7.50
N LEU A 222 5.24 -22.43 6.72
CA LEU A 222 3.98 -23.16 6.65
C LEU A 222 3.73 -24.08 7.86
N ALA A 223 4.73 -24.32 8.71
CA ALA A 223 4.57 -25.16 9.89
C ALA A 223 3.55 -24.59 10.88
N THR A 224 3.39 -23.26 10.91
CA THR A 224 2.47 -22.55 11.81
C THR A 224 1.18 -22.09 11.14
N ASP A 225 0.94 -22.41 9.86
CA ASP A 225 -0.25 -21.97 9.11
C ASP A 225 -1.56 -22.37 9.81
N ALA A 226 -1.59 -23.57 10.41
CA ALA A 226 -2.78 -24.09 11.09
C ALA A 226 -3.13 -23.32 12.38
N GLU A 227 -2.18 -22.58 12.95
CA GLU A 227 -2.34 -21.77 14.16
C GLU A 227 -2.93 -20.39 13.86
N HIS A 228 -3.02 -20.02 12.57
CA HIS A 228 -3.52 -18.72 12.13
C HIS A 228 -4.96 -18.80 11.63
N ASP A 229 -5.70 -17.71 11.86
CA ASP A 229 -7.02 -17.49 11.25
C ASP A 229 -6.93 -17.68 9.72
N PRO A 230 -7.99 -18.14 9.03
CA PRO A 230 -7.93 -18.47 7.60
C PRO A 230 -7.34 -17.38 6.70
N GLN A 231 -7.63 -16.11 6.98
CA GLN A 231 -7.12 -14.94 6.25
C GLN A 231 -5.64 -14.62 6.53
N ASN A 232 -5.05 -15.24 7.55
CA ASN A 232 -3.64 -15.09 7.93
C ASN A 232 -2.80 -16.31 7.56
N ARG A 233 -3.39 -17.33 6.92
CA ARG A 233 -2.64 -18.47 6.39
C ARG A 233 -1.83 -18.04 5.17
N THR A 234 -0.62 -18.57 5.06
CA THR A 234 0.32 -18.18 4.01
C THR A 234 -0.29 -18.38 2.61
N GLY A 235 -0.30 -17.30 1.83
CA GLY A 235 -0.86 -17.21 0.48
C GLY A 235 -2.38 -17.23 0.34
N ALA A 236 -3.13 -17.28 1.44
CA ALA A 236 -4.59 -17.38 1.38
C ALA A 236 -5.25 -16.16 0.70
N LEU A 237 -4.73 -14.96 0.94
CA LEU A 237 -5.24 -13.71 0.36
C LEU A 237 -4.61 -13.42 -0.99
N TYR A 238 -3.33 -13.75 -1.19
CA TYR A 238 -2.70 -13.69 -2.50
C TYR A 238 -3.53 -14.46 -3.53
N ASN A 239 -3.87 -15.71 -3.21
CA ASN A 239 -4.63 -16.58 -4.12
C ASN A 239 -6.04 -16.07 -4.44
N ALA A 240 -6.73 -15.47 -3.46
CA ALA A 240 -8.13 -15.11 -3.58
C ALA A 240 -8.39 -13.64 -3.96
N MET A 241 -7.48 -12.73 -3.59
CA MET A 241 -7.69 -11.29 -3.68
C MET A 241 -6.64 -10.57 -4.55
N ILE A 242 -5.44 -11.11 -4.73
CA ILE A 242 -4.39 -10.49 -5.58
C ILE A 242 -4.26 -11.19 -6.92
N ARG A 243 -4.13 -12.52 -6.92
CA ARG A 243 -3.93 -13.34 -8.11
C ARG A 243 -5.01 -13.12 -9.19
N PRO A 244 -6.31 -12.99 -8.87
CA PRO A 244 -7.32 -12.66 -9.87
C PRO A 244 -7.13 -11.30 -10.56
N LEU A 245 -6.40 -10.37 -9.95
CA LEU A 245 -6.17 -9.02 -10.45
C LEU A 245 -4.97 -8.97 -11.41
N THR A 246 -4.05 -9.92 -11.31
CA THR A 246 -2.77 -9.97 -12.06
C THR A 246 -2.92 -9.82 -13.58
N PRO A 247 -4.01 -10.24 -14.24
CA PRO A 247 -4.15 -9.99 -15.67
C PRO A 247 -4.51 -8.52 -16.01
N TYR A 248 -5.03 -7.73 -15.07
CA TYR A 248 -5.36 -6.32 -15.31
C TYR A 248 -4.08 -5.50 -15.48
N THR A 249 -4.09 -4.46 -16.33
CA THR A 249 -2.92 -3.59 -16.52
C THR A 249 -2.98 -2.42 -15.54
N LEU A 250 -1.90 -2.19 -14.80
CA LEU A 250 -1.81 -1.16 -13.74
C LEU A 250 -0.58 -0.27 -13.96
N ARG A 251 -0.64 0.94 -13.41
CA ARG A 251 0.53 1.81 -13.26
C ARG A 251 1.41 1.34 -12.10
N GLY A 252 0.83 1.04 -10.94
CA GLY A 252 1.60 0.70 -9.74
C GLY A 252 0.75 0.37 -8.52
N PHE A 253 1.42 0.32 -7.38
CA PHE A 253 0.88 -0.20 -6.13
C PHE A 253 1.00 0.81 -4.98
N VAL A 254 0.01 0.79 -4.09
CA VAL A 254 0.00 1.47 -2.81
C VAL A 254 -0.24 0.45 -1.70
N TRP A 255 0.61 0.44 -0.67
CA TRP A 255 0.59 -0.57 0.39
C TRP A 255 0.59 0.04 1.80
N TYR A 256 -0.36 -0.36 2.65
CA TYR A 256 -0.38 0.04 4.06
C TYR A 256 -0.65 -1.14 4.98
N GLN A 257 0.43 -1.72 5.48
CA GLN A 257 0.40 -2.88 6.37
C GLN A 257 1.65 -2.94 7.25
N GLY A 258 1.54 -3.66 8.35
CA GLY A 258 2.67 -4.09 9.18
C GLY A 258 2.27 -4.42 10.62
N GLU A 259 1.16 -3.88 11.11
CA GLU A 259 0.79 -3.93 12.53
C GLU A 259 0.61 -5.36 13.05
N SER A 260 0.20 -6.29 12.16
CA SER A 260 0.11 -7.72 12.45
C SER A 260 1.45 -8.48 12.38
N ASN A 261 2.51 -7.87 11.84
CA ASN A 261 3.85 -8.45 11.74
C ASN A 261 4.87 -7.85 12.73
N LYS A 262 4.45 -6.95 13.63
CA LYS A 262 5.36 -6.30 14.61
C LYS A 262 6.19 -7.29 15.43
N GLY A 263 5.62 -8.42 15.86
CA GLY A 263 6.32 -9.51 16.57
C GLY A 263 7.25 -10.36 15.68
N CYS A 264 7.26 -10.11 14.37
CA CYS A 264 8.09 -10.81 13.38
C CYS A 264 8.85 -9.80 12.50
N HIS A 265 9.23 -8.65 13.05
CA HIS A 265 9.87 -7.55 12.32
C HIS A 265 11.18 -7.97 11.61
N ALA A 266 11.92 -8.95 12.14
CA ALA A 266 13.18 -9.43 11.58
C ALA A 266 13.07 -9.99 10.14
N ASP A 267 11.92 -10.57 9.79
CA ASP A 267 11.65 -11.10 8.45
C ASP A 267 10.95 -10.06 7.55
N TYR A 268 10.43 -8.98 8.12
CA TYR A 268 9.47 -8.10 7.44
C TYR A 268 10.03 -7.43 6.19
N ALA A 269 11.25 -6.90 6.24
CA ALA A 269 11.89 -6.25 5.08
C ALA A 269 12.08 -7.23 3.90
N ARG A 270 12.48 -8.47 4.21
CA ARG A 270 12.67 -9.53 3.20
C ARG A 270 11.33 -10.02 2.66
N ASN A 271 10.30 -10.14 3.50
CA ASN A 271 8.94 -10.44 3.07
C ASN A 271 8.38 -9.35 2.15
N MET A 272 8.57 -8.06 2.49
CA MET A 272 8.20 -6.94 1.63
C MET A 272 8.89 -7.06 0.27
N ALA A 273 10.21 -7.25 0.25
CA ALA A 273 10.96 -7.37 -1.01
C ALA A 273 10.49 -8.55 -1.87
N ALA A 274 10.28 -9.73 -1.26
CA ALA A 274 9.78 -10.91 -1.97
C ALA A 274 8.35 -10.74 -2.49
N MET A 275 7.45 -10.14 -1.70
CA MET A 275 6.07 -9.86 -2.12
C MET A 275 6.04 -8.90 -3.30
N VAL A 276 6.81 -7.81 -3.22
CA VAL A 276 6.84 -6.79 -4.27
C VAL A 276 7.44 -7.32 -5.56
N ALA A 277 8.52 -8.12 -5.47
CA ALA A 277 9.08 -8.79 -6.64
C ALA A 277 8.06 -9.72 -7.30
N GLU A 278 7.39 -10.59 -6.51
CA GLU A 278 6.36 -11.50 -7.01
C GLU A 278 5.20 -10.76 -7.69
N TRP A 279 4.70 -9.69 -7.07
CA TRP A 279 3.61 -8.90 -7.63
C TRP A 279 4.05 -8.23 -8.94
N ARG A 280 5.23 -7.61 -8.98
CA ARG A 280 5.74 -6.97 -10.21
C ARG A 280 5.93 -7.96 -11.35
N ASP A 281 6.37 -9.17 -11.04
CA ASP A 281 6.53 -10.26 -12.01
C ASP A 281 5.18 -10.76 -12.51
N ALA A 282 4.19 -10.91 -11.63
CA ALA A 282 2.85 -11.32 -12.00
C ALA A 282 2.16 -10.32 -12.96
N TRP A 283 2.50 -9.03 -12.85
CA TRP A 283 2.06 -7.97 -13.78
C TRP A 283 2.98 -7.77 -15.00
N GLY A 284 4.15 -8.41 -15.03
CA GLY A 284 5.13 -8.32 -16.12
C GLY A 284 5.82 -6.96 -16.25
N GLY A 285 5.71 -6.11 -15.22
CA GLY A 285 6.31 -4.76 -15.22
C GLY A 285 7.70 -4.70 -14.58
N GLY A 286 8.04 -5.70 -13.76
CA GLY A 286 9.32 -5.77 -13.05
C GLY A 286 9.59 -4.52 -12.20
N GLU A 287 10.86 -4.20 -11.99
CA GLU A 287 11.31 -3.08 -11.14
C GLU A 287 10.83 -1.70 -11.61
N ARG A 288 10.32 -1.57 -12.84
CA ARG A 288 9.79 -0.29 -13.36
C ARG A 288 8.41 0.07 -12.79
N MET A 289 7.68 -0.87 -12.20
CA MET A 289 6.39 -0.55 -11.60
C MET A 289 6.58 0.12 -10.23
N PRO A 290 6.13 1.36 -10.02
CA PRO A 290 6.24 2.03 -8.74
C PRO A 290 5.50 1.29 -7.62
N PHE A 291 6.12 1.25 -6.45
CA PHE A 291 5.55 0.67 -5.23
C PHE A 291 5.68 1.67 -4.07
N TYR A 292 4.58 2.31 -3.69
CA TYR A 292 4.58 3.27 -2.59
C TYR A 292 3.92 2.66 -1.37
N TYR A 293 4.53 2.80 -0.20
CA TYR A 293 3.97 2.24 1.03
C TYR A 293 4.00 3.23 2.19
N VAL A 294 3.39 2.83 3.29
CA VAL A 294 3.13 3.73 4.42
C VAL A 294 3.85 3.23 5.66
N GLN A 295 4.62 4.11 6.28
CA GLN A 295 5.19 3.86 7.59
C GLN A 295 4.06 3.65 8.60
N LEU A 296 4.19 2.66 9.47
CA LEU A 296 3.27 2.55 10.59
C LEU A 296 3.27 3.81 11.46
N ALA A 297 2.09 4.18 11.92
CA ALA A 297 1.91 5.32 12.80
C ALA A 297 2.21 4.90 14.24
N PRO A 298 2.76 5.80 15.08
CA PRO A 298 2.92 5.56 16.51
C PRO A 298 1.63 5.10 17.19
N PHE A 299 1.75 4.09 18.04
CA PHE A 299 0.63 3.46 18.74
C PHE A 299 1.11 2.69 19.98
N ASP A 300 0.32 2.71 21.06
CA ASP A 300 0.65 1.96 22.28
C ASP A 300 0.21 0.49 22.16
N TYR A 301 1.14 -0.38 21.77
CA TYR A 301 0.90 -1.82 21.69
C TYR A 301 0.84 -2.52 23.06
N ASP A 302 1.10 -1.82 24.17
CA ASP A 302 1.02 -2.39 25.53
C ASP A 302 -0.40 -2.31 26.13
N ILE A 303 -1.38 -1.67 25.47
CA ILE A 303 -2.74 -1.53 26.04
C ILE A 303 -3.50 -2.89 26.07
N PRO A 304 -4.21 -3.22 27.18
CA PRO A 304 -4.80 -4.54 27.41
C PRO A 304 -5.85 -5.01 26.39
N MET A 305 -6.40 -4.11 25.57
CA MET A 305 -7.43 -4.41 24.57
C MET A 305 -6.86 -5.02 23.28
N HIS A 306 -5.54 -4.99 23.05
CA HIS A 306 -4.97 -5.69 21.90
C HIS A 306 -4.81 -7.18 22.17
N ARG A 307 -5.21 -7.98 21.18
CA ARG A 307 -5.18 -9.46 21.17
C ARG A 307 -3.82 -10.08 21.53
N PHE A 308 -2.75 -9.29 21.58
CA PHE A 308 -1.39 -9.73 21.87
C PHE A 308 -1.05 -9.43 23.34
N ARG A 309 -1.66 -10.22 24.24
CA ARG A 309 -1.29 -10.22 25.66
C ARG A 309 0.14 -10.75 25.81
N GLY A 310 1.04 -9.96 26.39
CA GLY A 310 2.26 -10.48 27.02
C GLY A 310 3.61 -9.99 26.47
N GLU A 311 3.66 -9.33 25.32
CA GLU A 311 4.89 -8.74 24.79
C GLU A 311 5.03 -7.29 25.29
N ARG A 312 5.51 -7.11 26.54
CA ARG A 312 5.95 -5.79 27.00
C ARG A 312 7.28 -5.45 26.33
N ASN A 313 7.24 -4.94 25.11
CA ASN A 313 8.43 -4.48 24.40
C ASN A 313 8.23 -3.01 23.98
N PRO A 314 8.91 -2.05 24.64
CA PRO A 314 8.72 -0.62 24.39
C PRO A 314 9.22 -0.15 23.02
N VAL A 315 9.93 -1.01 22.28
CA VAL A 315 10.53 -0.73 20.97
C VAL A 315 10.03 -1.66 19.85
N LEU A 316 8.90 -2.35 20.04
CA LEU A 316 8.37 -3.28 19.04
C LEU A 316 7.98 -2.59 17.71
N LEU A 317 7.29 -1.46 17.79
CA LEU A 317 6.93 -0.66 16.62
C LEU A 317 8.17 -0.06 15.93
N PRO A 318 9.10 0.64 16.62
CA PRO A 318 10.24 1.22 15.94
C PRO A 318 11.17 0.17 15.31
N LEU A 319 11.24 -1.06 15.84
CA LEU A 319 11.92 -2.18 15.18
C LEU A 319 11.23 -2.60 13.88
N LEU A 320 9.90 -2.58 13.84
CA LEU A 320 9.15 -2.82 12.61
C LEU A 320 9.27 -1.66 11.62
N VAL A 321 9.24 -0.41 12.09
CA VAL A 321 9.50 0.78 11.26
C VAL A 321 10.93 0.72 10.69
N GLU A 322 11.92 0.31 11.47
CA GLU A 322 13.28 0.07 10.97
C GLU A 322 13.29 -1.01 9.86
N ALA A 323 12.50 -2.08 9.99
CA ALA A 323 12.33 -3.04 8.91
C ALA A 323 11.62 -2.43 7.68
N GLN A 324 10.67 -1.52 7.86
CA GLN A 324 10.06 -0.74 6.77
C GLN A 324 11.09 0.17 6.09
N LEU A 325 12.03 0.76 6.83
CA LEU A 325 13.13 1.55 6.28
C LEU A 325 14.10 0.69 5.48
N ARG A 326 14.51 -0.47 6.01
CA ARG A 326 15.34 -1.43 5.28
C ARG A 326 14.70 -1.90 3.98
N ALA A 327 13.36 -1.99 3.93
CA ALA A 327 12.66 -2.33 2.69
C ALA A 327 12.89 -1.28 1.56
N LEU A 328 13.15 0.00 1.87
CA LEU A 328 13.52 1.01 0.85
C LEU A 328 14.82 0.66 0.14
N GLU A 329 15.77 0.03 0.85
CA GLU A 329 17.06 -0.36 0.29
C GLU A 329 16.96 -1.62 -0.58
N LEU A 330 15.97 -2.48 -0.28
CA LEU A 330 15.78 -3.77 -0.94
C LEU A 330 14.84 -3.68 -2.16
N ILE A 331 13.98 -2.67 -2.22
CA ILE A 331 12.92 -2.58 -3.23
C ILE A 331 13.22 -1.40 -4.17
N PRO A 332 13.68 -1.66 -5.41
CA PRO A 332 13.89 -0.59 -6.38
C PRO A 332 12.56 0.08 -6.75
N ASN A 333 12.62 1.36 -7.12
CA ASN A 333 11.45 2.16 -7.50
C ASN A 333 10.31 2.07 -6.46
N ALA A 334 10.68 2.17 -5.18
CA ALA A 334 9.76 2.25 -4.07
C ALA A 334 10.06 3.45 -3.18
N ASP A 335 9.04 3.87 -2.44
CA ASP A 335 9.17 4.95 -1.47
C ASP A 335 8.13 4.82 -0.36
N MET A 336 8.37 5.51 0.75
CA MET A 336 7.56 5.39 1.96
C MET A 336 7.01 6.74 2.42
N ALA A 337 5.69 6.83 2.57
CA ALA A 337 5.03 7.92 3.26
C ALA A 337 5.24 7.78 4.77
N VAL A 338 6.03 8.68 5.36
CA VAL A 338 6.31 8.73 6.80
C VAL A 338 5.10 9.31 7.54
N ASN A 339 4.73 8.70 8.67
CA ASN A 339 3.55 9.05 9.48
C ASN A 339 3.84 9.17 10.98
N THR A 340 5.10 9.45 11.34
CA THR A 340 5.53 9.59 12.74
C THR A 340 4.74 10.68 13.48
N ASP A 341 4.29 11.70 12.77
CA ASP A 341 3.51 12.84 13.28
C ASP A 341 1.98 12.60 13.30
N LEU A 342 1.52 11.46 12.80
CA LEU A 342 0.09 11.14 12.66
C LEU A 342 -0.38 10.04 13.61
N GLY A 343 0.47 9.58 14.53
CA GLY A 343 0.13 8.52 15.49
C GLY A 343 -0.77 8.98 16.64
N ASP A 344 -1.30 8.01 17.38
CA ASP A 344 -2.07 8.24 18.60
C ASP A 344 -1.83 7.05 19.54
N ALA A 345 -1.58 7.31 20.83
CA ALA A 345 -1.31 6.25 21.80
C ALA A 345 -2.52 5.33 22.06
N ARG A 346 -3.74 5.76 21.74
CA ARG A 346 -4.99 5.07 22.08
C ARG A 346 -5.77 4.61 20.85
N GLU A 347 -5.46 5.15 19.68
CA GLU A 347 -6.15 4.84 18.43
C GLU A 347 -5.22 4.20 17.41
N ILE A 348 -5.35 2.88 17.20
CA ILE A 348 -4.55 2.13 16.23
C ILE A 348 -4.88 2.48 14.77
N HIS A 349 -6.02 3.13 14.54
CA HIS A 349 -6.39 3.67 13.23
C HIS A 349 -6.47 5.20 13.27
N PRO A 350 -5.33 5.91 13.23
CA PRO A 350 -5.34 7.35 13.36
C PRO A 350 -6.20 8.03 12.28
N PRO A 351 -6.96 9.08 12.64
CA PRO A 351 -7.97 9.67 11.77
C PRO A 351 -7.39 10.47 10.58
N GLY A 352 -6.08 10.73 10.57
CA GLY A 352 -5.35 11.54 9.58
C GLY A 352 -5.19 10.92 8.17
N LYS A 353 -6.14 10.12 7.68
CA LYS A 353 -6.02 9.36 6.41
C LYS A 353 -5.83 10.24 5.17
N ARG A 354 -6.39 11.46 5.20
CA ARG A 354 -6.20 12.45 4.12
C ARG A 354 -4.74 12.81 3.91
N ILE A 355 -3.99 13.02 4.99
CA ILE A 355 -2.56 13.39 4.92
C ILE A 355 -1.74 12.20 4.40
N VAL A 356 -2.07 10.98 4.82
CA VAL A 356 -1.43 9.76 4.32
C VAL A 356 -1.60 9.61 2.80
N GLY A 357 -2.83 9.76 2.30
CA GLY A 357 -3.12 9.72 0.86
C GLY A 357 -2.40 10.83 0.08
N GLN A 358 -2.32 12.04 0.65
CA GLN A 358 -1.57 13.16 0.06
C GLN A 358 -0.06 12.89 -0.03
N ARG A 359 0.54 12.32 1.03
CA ARG A 359 1.97 11.95 1.04
C ARG A 359 2.28 10.88 -0.01
N LEU A 360 1.44 9.85 -0.12
CA LEU A 360 1.57 8.84 -1.17
C LEU A 360 1.42 9.44 -2.58
N ALA A 361 0.47 10.36 -2.77
CA ALA A 361 0.27 11.01 -4.05
C ALA A 361 1.48 11.88 -4.41
N LEU A 362 2.06 12.60 -3.45
CA LEU A 362 3.27 13.39 -3.65
C LEU A 362 4.46 12.52 -4.08
N LEU A 363 4.64 11.35 -3.45
CA LEU A 363 5.64 10.36 -3.84
C LEU A 363 5.42 9.85 -5.27
N ALA A 364 4.17 9.58 -5.65
CA ALA A 364 3.84 9.17 -7.02
C ALA A 364 4.05 10.29 -8.05
N LEU A 365 3.59 11.51 -7.77
CA LEU A 365 3.77 12.68 -8.64
C LEU A 365 5.26 12.94 -8.91
N ALA A 366 6.11 12.87 -7.89
CA ALA A 366 7.55 13.04 -8.04
C ALA A 366 8.23 11.83 -8.70
N GLY A 367 8.05 10.63 -8.14
CA GLY A 367 8.80 9.44 -8.54
C GLY A 367 8.29 8.76 -9.80
N THR A 368 6.98 8.81 -10.08
CA THR A 368 6.38 8.16 -11.26
C THR A 368 6.17 9.13 -12.41
N TYR A 369 5.74 10.37 -12.12
CA TYR A 369 5.36 11.35 -13.13
C TYR A 369 6.40 12.47 -13.34
N GLY A 370 7.48 12.47 -12.56
CA GLY A 370 8.59 13.43 -12.71
C GLY A 370 8.20 14.87 -12.37
N LEU A 371 7.09 15.10 -11.67
CA LEU A 371 6.71 16.44 -11.21
C LEU A 371 7.64 16.88 -10.08
N SER A 372 8.13 18.11 -10.16
CA SER A 372 9.08 18.68 -9.19
C SER A 372 8.64 20.08 -8.77
N GLY A 373 9.32 20.64 -7.77
CA GLY A 373 9.06 22.00 -7.25
C GLY A 373 8.78 22.05 -5.75
N ILE A 374 8.59 20.90 -5.10
CA ILE A 374 8.53 20.74 -3.65
C ILE A 374 9.15 19.40 -3.25
N ASP A 375 9.78 19.34 -2.08
CA ASP A 375 10.31 18.09 -1.53
C ASP A 375 9.20 17.04 -1.47
N SER A 376 9.49 15.83 -1.97
CA SER A 376 8.59 14.68 -1.84
C SER A 376 8.93 13.78 -0.65
N ARG A 377 10.07 14.02 0.00
CA ARG A 377 10.58 13.22 1.13
C ARG A 377 10.95 14.11 2.30
N GLY A 378 10.67 13.65 3.51
CA GLY A 378 11.15 14.29 4.74
C GLY A 378 12.63 14.05 5.00
N PRO A 379 13.22 14.71 6.02
CA PRO A 379 14.63 14.55 6.37
C PRO A 379 14.99 13.11 6.74
N GLN A 380 16.10 12.60 6.19
CA GLN A 380 16.62 11.27 6.48
C GLN A 380 17.96 11.37 7.20
N PHE A 381 18.20 10.50 8.18
CA PHE A 381 19.51 10.41 8.83
C PHE A 381 20.61 10.15 7.80
N GLU A 382 21.72 10.91 7.89
CA GLU A 382 22.88 10.73 7.02
C GLU A 382 24.13 10.35 7.82
N SER A 383 24.43 11.08 8.90
CA SER A 383 25.58 10.80 9.75
C SER A 383 25.42 11.42 11.14
N VAL A 384 26.24 10.96 12.09
CA VAL A 384 26.37 11.57 13.41
C VAL A 384 27.85 11.74 13.76
N SER A 385 28.18 12.83 14.44
CA SER A 385 29.48 13.01 15.09
C SER A 385 29.29 13.21 16.59
N PHE A 386 30.15 12.59 17.39
CA PHE A 386 30.13 12.69 18.84
C PHE A 386 31.36 13.45 19.33
N GLY A 387 31.18 14.37 20.27
CA GLY A 387 32.27 15.15 20.83
C GLY A 387 31.76 16.26 21.73
N GLU A 388 32.61 16.76 22.62
CA GLU A 388 32.29 17.90 23.50
C GLU A 388 31.00 17.72 24.33
N GLY A 389 30.66 16.47 24.68
CA GLY A 389 29.45 16.15 25.45
C GLY A 389 28.13 16.26 24.67
N ARG A 390 28.18 16.29 23.33
CA ARG A 390 27.01 16.34 22.45
C ARG A 390 27.16 15.40 21.25
N ALA A 391 26.06 15.20 20.55
CA ALA A 391 26.02 14.61 19.22
C ALA A 391 25.55 15.68 18.21
N VAL A 392 26.16 15.71 17.03
CA VAL A 392 25.69 16.52 15.90
C VAL A 392 25.24 15.55 14.80
N VAL A 393 23.93 15.51 14.57
CA VAL A 393 23.27 14.65 13.58
C VAL A 393 23.09 15.44 12.29
N THR A 394 23.57 14.90 11.18
CA THR A 394 23.36 15.46 9.83
C THR A 394 22.25 14.71 9.12
N PHE A 395 21.37 15.46 8.45
CA PHE A 395 20.26 14.92 7.68
C PHE A 395 20.44 15.17 6.18
N ARG A 396 20.09 14.16 5.39
CA ARG A 396 19.82 14.31 3.96
C ARG A 396 18.40 14.86 3.81
N SER A 397 18.27 16.03 3.21
CA SER A 397 17.00 16.66 2.86
C SER A 397 17.22 17.64 1.69
N GLU A 398 16.23 17.78 0.81
CA GLU A 398 16.30 18.70 -0.34
C GLU A 398 16.14 20.16 0.12
N SER A 399 15.22 20.41 1.06
CA SER A 399 15.04 21.70 1.74
C SER A 399 15.65 21.73 3.14
N THR A 400 15.56 22.89 3.81
CA THR A 400 16.07 23.10 5.17
C THR A 400 15.20 22.42 6.22
N LEU A 401 15.78 22.14 7.38
CA LEU A 401 15.07 21.59 8.53
C LEU A 401 14.16 22.64 9.19
N HIS A 402 13.07 22.18 9.78
CA HIS A 402 12.09 22.98 10.51
C HIS A 402 11.58 22.20 11.74
N PRO A 403 11.22 22.87 12.85
CA PRO A 403 11.37 24.29 13.12
C PRO A 403 12.81 24.71 13.43
N VAL A 404 13.10 25.99 13.18
CA VAL A 404 14.30 26.67 13.70
C VAL A 404 13.93 27.42 14.98
N ASP A 405 14.91 27.62 15.88
CA ASP A 405 14.74 28.34 17.16
C ASP A 405 13.75 27.73 18.19
N VAL A 406 13.16 26.58 17.88
CA VAL A 406 12.27 25.81 18.77
C VAL A 406 12.93 24.49 19.16
N PRO A 407 12.84 24.04 20.43
CA PRO A 407 13.30 22.70 20.82
C PRO A 407 12.64 21.61 19.98
N LEU A 408 13.46 20.63 19.57
CA LEU A 408 12.99 19.44 18.89
C LEU A 408 12.66 18.33 19.89
N GLU A 409 11.54 17.66 19.67
CA GLU A 409 11.07 16.55 20.49
C GLU A 409 11.42 15.19 19.88
N GLY A 410 11.48 14.15 20.72
CA GLY A 410 11.66 12.76 20.28
C GLY A 410 13.10 12.29 20.12
N PHE A 411 14.10 13.09 20.51
CA PHE A 411 15.50 12.67 20.56
C PHE A 411 15.87 12.05 21.91
N GLU A 412 16.63 10.96 21.85
CA GLU A 412 17.25 10.31 23.00
C GLU A 412 18.74 10.07 22.74
N ILE A 413 19.54 10.12 23.79
CA ILE A 413 21.00 9.96 23.72
C ILE A 413 21.49 9.02 24.83
N ALA A 414 22.49 8.20 24.54
CA ALA A 414 23.07 7.25 25.49
C ALA A 414 24.60 7.29 25.48
N GLY A 415 25.19 6.97 26.63
CA GLY A 415 26.62 6.70 26.77
C GLY A 415 26.94 5.22 26.55
N SER A 416 28.17 4.81 26.88
CA SER A 416 28.60 3.42 26.77
C SER A 416 27.86 2.45 27.70
N ASP A 417 27.11 2.97 28.67
CA ASP A 417 26.22 2.22 29.57
C ASP A 417 24.91 1.77 28.90
N ARG A 418 24.64 2.24 27.67
CA ARG A 418 23.46 1.89 26.86
C ARG A 418 22.13 2.29 27.49
N VAL A 419 22.16 3.26 28.40
CA VAL A 419 20.95 3.82 29.00
C VAL A 419 20.54 5.06 28.21
N PHE A 420 19.38 5.02 27.56
CA PHE A 420 18.88 6.15 26.79
C PHE A 420 18.20 7.18 27.70
N HIS A 421 18.65 8.43 27.60
CA HIS A 421 18.07 9.58 28.27
C HIS A 421 17.41 10.50 27.24
N PRO A 422 16.27 11.15 27.59
CA PRO A 422 15.76 12.26 26.80
C PRO A 422 16.84 13.33 26.58
N ALA A 423 16.85 13.90 25.38
CA ALA A 423 17.87 14.86 24.97
C ALA A 423 17.26 16.20 24.56
N GLU A 424 17.94 17.29 24.91
CA GLU A 424 17.69 18.59 24.31
C GLU A 424 18.20 18.54 22.87
N ALA A 425 17.35 18.89 21.91
CA ALA A 425 17.72 18.92 20.49
C ALA A 425 17.30 20.23 19.81
N ARG A 426 18.16 20.75 18.91
CA ARG A 426 17.90 21.99 18.13
C ARG A 426 18.56 21.94 16.77
N VAL A 427 17.88 22.48 15.76
CA VAL A 427 18.49 22.73 14.43
C VAL A 427 19.62 23.74 14.60
N LEU A 428 20.80 23.42 14.05
CA LEU A 428 21.94 24.33 14.01
C LEU A 428 21.78 25.29 12.82
N HIS A 429 22.01 26.58 13.05
CA HIS A 429 22.08 27.58 12.00
C HIS A 429 22.93 28.77 12.46
N ARG A 430 23.43 29.56 11.50
CA ARG A 430 24.11 30.83 11.77
C ARG A 430 23.43 31.95 10.99
N GLY A 431 22.56 32.70 11.66
CA GLY A 431 21.68 33.65 10.97
C GLY A 431 20.77 32.91 10.00
N TYR A 432 20.80 33.28 8.72
CA TYR A 432 20.06 32.63 7.64
C TYR A 432 20.82 31.48 6.97
N ASP A 433 22.00 31.10 7.48
CA ASP A 433 22.71 29.88 7.07
C ASP A 433 22.13 28.69 7.82
N PHE A 434 21.09 28.10 7.25
CA PHE A 434 20.38 26.95 7.81
C PHE A 434 21.14 25.67 7.49
N SER A 435 21.75 25.07 8.52
CA SER A 435 22.37 23.76 8.34
C SER A 435 21.30 22.67 8.30
N ARG A 436 21.63 21.53 7.69
CA ARG A 436 20.85 20.29 7.82
C ARG A 436 21.29 19.47 9.03
N GLN A 437 21.71 20.14 10.10
CA GLN A 437 22.25 19.52 11.29
C GLN A 437 21.43 19.83 12.53
N VAL A 438 21.35 18.85 13.42
CA VAL A 438 20.71 18.96 14.73
C VAL A 438 21.77 18.68 15.80
N GLU A 439 21.95 19.59 16.74
CA GLU A 439 22.67 19.31 17.98
C GLU A 439 21.73 18.56 18.93
N VAL A 440 22.22 17.49 19.53
CA VAL A 440 21.53 16.65 20.52
C VAL A 440 22.43 16.48 21.74
N ARG A 441 21.92 16.78 22.94
CA ARG A 441 22.69 16.65 24.19
C ARG A 441 21.81 16.31 25.39
N SER A 442 22.41 15.74 26.43
CA SER A 442 21.73 15.51 27.71
C SER A 442 22.69 15.72 28.86
N ASN A 443 22.28 16.48 29.89
CA ASN A 443 23.10 16.68 31.10
C ASN A 443 23.38 15.36 31.85
N ALA A 444 22.59 14.32 31.60
CA ALA A 444 22.80 12.98 32.15
C ALA A 444 23.88 12.17 31.42
N VAL A 445 24.24 12.55 30.18
CA VAL A 445 25.14 11.78 29.30
C VAL A 445 26.34 12.65 28.92
N ARG A 446 27.45 12.51 29.66
CA ARG A 446 28.66 13.31 29.44
C ARG A 446 29.48 12.88 28.22
N GLU A 447 29.46 11.59 27.91
CA GLU A 447 30.21 10.98 26.81
C GLU A 447 29.23 10.20 25.91
N PRO A 448 28.50 10.89 25.02
CA PRO A 448 27.50 10.25 24.18
C PRO A 448 28.16 9.38 23.11
N VAL A 449 27.56 8.22 22.85
CA VAL A 449 28.00 7.27 21.80
C VAL A 449 26.85 6.79 20.91
N ALA A 450 25.59 7.08 21.27
CA ALA A 450 24.42 6.70 20.50
C ALA A 450 23.31 7.76 20.58
N VAL A 451 22.58 7.96 19.47
CA VAL A 451 21.39 8.81 19.35
C VAL A 451 20.25 8.02 18.72
N ARG A 452 19.03 8.29 19.19
CA ARG A 452 17.78 7.81 18.59
C ARG A 452 16.85 8.98 18.34
N TYR A 453 16.07 8.92 17.27
CA TYR A 453 14.97 9.86 16.99
C TYR A 453 13.70 9.07 16.72
N ALA A 454 12.63 9.39 17.45
CA ALA A 454 11.31 8.78 17.32
C ALA A 454 11.32 7.23 17.40
N PHE A 455 12.25 6.66 18.16
CA PHE A 455 12.46 5.21 18.27
C PHE A 455 11.69 4.61 19.47
N ARG A 456 10.37 4.82 19.51
CA ARG A 456 9.47 4.29 20.56
C ARG A 456 8.11 3.87 19.99
N ASN A 457 7.39 2.99 20.69
CA ASN A 457 6.01 2.62 20.33
C ASN A 457 5.09 3.84 20.26
N VAL A 458 5.16 4.66 21.31
CA VAL A 458 4.51 5.97 21.36
C VAL A 458 5.61 7.02 21.39
N VAL A 459 5.54 7.93 20.44
CA VAL A 459 6.36 9.14 20.42
C VAL A 459 5.47 10.31 20.82
N GLY A 460 6.04 11.31 21.49
CA GLY A 460 5.34 12.55 21.81
C GLY A 460 5.08 13.39 20.55
N ASP A 461 4.85 14.69 20.73
CA ASP A 461 4.64 15.65 19.63
C ASP A 461 5.95 15.92 18.86
N VAL A 462 6.45 14.91 18.15
CA VAL A 462 7.65 15.03 17.31
C VAL A 462 7.42 16.08 16.23
N ASN A 463 8.35 17.01 16.12
CA ASN A 463 8.16 18.25 15.36
C ASN A 463 9.23 18.50 14.30
N LEU A 464 10.20 17.59 14.11
CA LEU A 464 11.23 17.74 13.09
C LEU A 464 10.67 17.40 11.71
N THR A 465 10.59 18.42 10.86
CA THR A 465 10.19 18.33 9.46
C THR A 465 11.26 18.97 8.56
N ASN A 466 11.09 18.82 7.24
CA ASN A 466 11.71 19.77 6.30
C ASN A 466 10.79 20.99 6.10
N THR A 467 11.19 21.90 5.20
CA THR A 467 10.44 23.13 4.92
C THR A 467 9.10 22.88 4.22
N ALA A 468 8.99 21.76 3.50
CA ALA A 468 7.73 21.29 2.91
C ALA A 468 6.74 20.73 3.95
N GLY A 469 7.14 20.63 5.23
CA GLY A 469 6.31 20.07 6.30
C GLY A 469 6.25 18.55 6.30
N LEU A 470 7.18 17.87 5.61
CA LEU A 470 7.29 16.42 5.65
C LEU A 470 8.13 15.97 6.86
N PRO A 471 7.62 15.03 7.68
CA PRO A 471 8.27 14.60 8.92
C PRO A 471 9.58 13.86 8.65
N ALA A 472 10.54 14.03 9.55
CA ALA A 472 11.79 13.27 9.52
C ALA A 472 11.55 11.78 9.76
N PHE A 473 12.34 10.96 9.07
CA PHE A 473 12.33 9.52 9.22
C PHE A 473 12.91 9.14 10.60
N PRO A 474 12.26 8.24 11.37
CA PRO A 474 12.83 7.70 12.60
C PRO A 474 14.17 7.02 12.34
N PHE A 475 15.10 7.07 13.31
CA PHE A 475 16.38 6.38 13.20
C PHE A 475 16.99 6.04 14.56
N ARG A 476 17.99 5.16 14.53
CA ARG A 476 18.95 4.91 15.61
C ARG A 476 20.37 4.85 15.06
N THR A 477 21.36 5.17 15.88
CA THR A 477 22.78 5.07 15.50
C THR A 477 23.48 3.87 16.16
N ASP A 478 22.74 3.08 16.92
CA ASP A 478 23.19 1.89 17.63
C ASP A 478 22.54 0.61 17.07
N ASP A 479 22.99 -0.55 17.54
CA ASP A 479 22.45 -1.88 17.23
C ASP A 479 21.87 -2.60 18.46
N TRP A 480 21.45 -1.84 19.49
CA TRP A 480 21.07 -2.37 20.81
C TRP A 480 19.56 -2.54 20.96
N ASP A 481 19.05 -3.73 20.65
CA ASP A 481 17.63 -4.04 20.84
C ASP A 481 17.23 -4.20 22.33
N ASP A 482 18.20 -4.42 23.23
CA ASP A 482 18.04 -4.62 24.66
C ASP A 482 18.24 -3.35 25.51
N ALA A 483 18.52 -2.21 24.87
CA ALA A 483 18.80 -0.97 25.57
C ALA A 483 17.61 -0.51 26.43
N VAL A 484 17.90 -0.02 27.64
CA VAL A 484 16.89 0.31 28.65
C VAL A 484 16.67 1.84 28.68
N PRO A 485 15.42 2.33 28.66
CA PRO A 485 15.16 3.74 28.89
C PRO A 485 15.52 4.11 30.34
N ALA A 486 16.12 5.29 30.54
CA ALA A 486 16.34 5.82 31.87
C ALA A 486 15.02 5.86 32.65
N ARG A 487 15.02 5.38 33.90
CA ARG A 487 13.83 5.50 34.76
C ARG A 487 13.52 6.98 34.96
N ILE A 488 12.43 7.46 34.38
CA ILE A 488 11.90 8.79 34.69
C ILE A 488 11.53 8.75 36.17
N SER A 489 12.21 9.53 37.02
CA SER A 489 11.79 9.61 38.42
C SER A 489 10.38 10.16 38.44
N GLU A 490 9.43 9.43 39.03
CA GLU A 490 8.07 9.90 39.30
C GLU A 490 8.13 11.14 40.20
N LYS A 491 8.28 12.31 39.59
CA LYS A 491 8.07 13.60 40.25
C LYS A 491 7.15 14.42 39.37
N THR A 492 5.91 14.50 39.85
CA THR A 492 4.93 15.58 39.63
C THR A 492 4.42 15.78 38.21
N CYS A 493 3.52 14.90 37.78
CA CYS A 493 2.36 15.32 36.98
C CYS A 493 1.11 15.21 37.88
N THR A 494 0.77 16.30 38.56
CA THR A 494 -0.60 16.51 39.01
C THR A 494 -1.46 16.80 37.78
N PRO A 495 -2.63 16.15 37.63
CA PRO A 495 -3.49 16.38 36.49
C PRO A 495 -4.08 17.80 36.55
N ARG A 496 -4.07 18.51 35.42
CA ARG A 496 -5.03 19.59 35.13
C ARG A 496 -5.94 19.14 34.02
#